data_AF-A0A9D6UEB9-F1
#
_entry.id   AF-A0A9D6UEB9-F1
#
_cell.length_a   1.000
_cell.length_b   1.000
_cell.length_c   1.000
_cell.angle_alpha   90.00
_cell.angle_beta   90.00
_cell.angle_gamma   90.00
#
_symmetry.space_group_name_H-M   'P 1'
#
loop_
_entity.id
_entity.type
_entity.pdbx_description
1 polymer ?
#
loop_
_entity_poly.entity_id
_entity_poly.type
_entity_poly.pdbx_seq_one_letter_code
_entity_poly.pdbx_strand_id
1 'polypeptide(L)' 'ALNIGYHNEHHDFHEIPWNRLPELKAMAPEFYDDLRCHRSWVALLVTFIFDPTYSLGTRSENVTQAAGREAPIVAPAE' A
#
# COMPACT_ATOMS: atom_id res chain seq x y z
N ALA A 1 4.54 4.78 -15.93
CA ALA A 1 4.88 4.79 -14.50
C ALA A 1 4.22 3.57 -13.85
N LEU A 2 4.84 2.97 -12.83
CA LEU A 2 4.17 1.96 -12.00
C LEU A 2 3.09 2.68 -11.19
N ASN A 3 1.83 2.50 -11.57
CA ASN A 3 0.66 3.06 -10.90
C ASN A 3 0.38 2.26 -9.62
N ILE A 4 1.33 2.25 -8.68
CA ILE A 4 1.31 1.37 -7.51
C ILE A 4 0.12 1.58 -6.58
N GLY A 5 -0.53 2.75 -6.66
CA GLY A 5 -1.81 3.00 -6.00
C GLY A 5 -2.95 2.09 -6.46
N TYR A 6 -2.77 1.41 -7.60
CA TYR A 6 -3.73 0.50 -8.22
C TYR A 6 -3.25 -0.96 -8.23
N HIS A 7 -2.46 -1.34 -7.22
CA HIS A 7 -1.86 -2.68 -7.17
C HIS A 7 -2.92 -3.78 -7.07
N ASN A 8 -4.01 -3.55 -6.31
CA ASN A 8 -5.09 -4.51 -6.15
C ASN A 8 -5.81 -4.72 -7.50
N GLU A 9 -6.16 -3.64 -8.18
CA GLU A 9 -6.80 -3.64 -9.50
C GLU A 9 -5.94 -4.36 -10.54
N HIS A 10 -4.61 -4.18 -10.48
CA HIS A 10 -3.69 -4.91 -11.34
C HIS A 10 -3.66 -6.41 -11.05
N HIS A 11 -3.77 -6.82 -9.79
CA HIS A 11 -3.78 -8.25 -9.45
C HIS A 11 -5.09 -8.95 -9.83
N ASP A 12 -6.23 -8.26 -9.68
CA ASP A 12 -7.52 -8.78 -10.12
C ASP A 12 -7.59 -8.86 -11.65
N PHE A 13 -7.08 -7.83 -12.35
CA PHE A 13 -7.15 -7.69 -13.80
C PHE A 13 -5.78 -7.43 -14.43
N HIS A 14 -4.88 -8.40 -14.28
CA HIS A 14 -3.50 -8.35 -14.79
C HIS A 14 -3.37 -8.14 -16.30
N GLU A 15 -4.43 -8.42 -17.07
CA GLU A 15 -4.50 -8.13 -18.51
C GLU A 15 -4.78 -6.64 -18.83
N ILE A 16 -5.30 -5.87 -17.86
CA ILE A 16 -5.58 -4.45 -18.03
C ILE A 16 -4.29 -3.65 -17.83
N PRO A 17 -3.88 -2.83 -18.81
CA PRO A 17 -2.67 -2.04 -18.68
C PRO A 17 -2.81 -0.98 -17.60
N TRP A 18 -1.70 -0.67 -16.92
CA TRP A 18 -1.64 0.24 -15.77
C TRP A 18 -2.27 1.63 -16.00
N ASN A 19 -2.27 2.12 -17.24
CA ASN A 19 -2.87 3.41 -17.60
C ASN A 19 -4.40 3.40 -17.57
N ARG A 20 -5.04 2.23 -17.60
CA ARG A 20 -6.50 2.06 -17.56
C ARG A 20 -7.04 1.64 -16.18
N LEU A 21 -6.17 1.33 -15.23
CA LEU A 21 -6.60 0.98 -13.87
C LEU A 21 -7.39 2.09 -13.15
N PRO A 22 -7.13 3.40 -13.38
CA PRO A 22 -8.00 4.45 -12.84
C PRO A 22 -9.46 4.34 -13.32
N GLU A 23 -9.65 3.98 -14.59
CA GLU A 23 -10.99 3.77 -15.17
C GLU A 23 -11.68 2.55 -14.55
N LEU A 24 -10.91 1.47 -14.30
CA LEU A 24 -11.39 0.27 -13.62
C LEU A 24 -11.84 0.58 -12.18
N LYS A 25 -11.00 1.27 -11.40
CA LYS A 25 -11.35 1.69 -10.03
C LYS A 25 -12.62 2.54 -10.02
N ALA A 26 -12.75 3.47 -10.96
CA ALA A 26 -13.94 4.33 -11.07
C ALA A 26 -15.22 3.58 -11.46
N MET A 27 -15.12 2.43 -12.13
CA MET A 27 -16.27 1.57 -12.45
C MET A 27 -16.79 0.77 -11.25
N ALA A 28 -15.95 0.53 -10.25
CA ALA A 28 -16.25 -0.37 -9.13
C ALA A 28 -15.71 0.19 -7.79
N PRO A 29 -16.06 1.45 -7.42
CA PRO A 29 -15.52 2.11 -6.22
C PRO A 29 -15.82 1.34 -4.93
N GLU A 30 -16.96 0.64 -4.88
CA GLU A 30 -17.38 -0.15 -3.73
C GLU A 30 -16.42 -1.31 -3.37
N PHE A 31 -15.59 -1.74 -4.32
CA PHE A 31 -14.59 -2.78 -4.08
C PHE A 31 -13.21 -2.22 -3.72
N TYR A 32 -12.90 -0.99 -4.12
CA TYR A 32 -11.53 -0.48 -4.12
C TYR A 32 -11.30 0.76 -3.24
N ASP A 33 -12.32 1.53 -2.88
CA ASP A 33 -12.14 2.81 -2.16
C ASP A 33 -11.76 2.65 -0.70
N ASP A 34 -12.23 1.59 -0.04
CA ASP A 34 -11.89 1.29 1.36
C ASP A 34 -10.58 0.49 1.50
N LEU A 35 -9.99 0.05 0.39
CA LEU A 35 -8.74 -0.72 0.41
C LEU A 35 -7.54 0.19 0.65
N ARG A 36 -6.58 -0.32 1.43
CA ARG A 36 -5.29 0.34 1.60
C ARG A 36 -4.51 0.28 0.29
N CYS A 37 -3.90 1.41 -0.08
CA CYS A 37 -3.03 1.53 -1.22
C CYS A 37 -1.81 2.39 -0.88
N HIS A 38 -0.77 2.30 -1.71
CA HIS A 38 0.43 3.13 -1.61
C HIS A 38 0.55 3.92 -2.92
N ARG A 39 0.74 5.24 -2.90
CA ARG A 39 0.85 6.03 -4.15
C ARG A 39 2.31 6.34 -4.51
N SER A 40 3.27 6.07 -3.62
CA SER A 40 4.71 6.25 -3.87
C SER A 40 5.56 5.02 -3.53
N TRP A 41 6.26 4.50 -4.54
CA TRP A 41 7.20 3.38 -4.38
C TRP A 41 8.41 3.75 -3.52
N VAL A 42 8.91 4.99 -3.65
CA VAL A 42 10.05 5.47 -2.86
C VAL A 42 9.66 5.62 -1.40
N ALA A 43 8.49 6.20 -1.13
CA ALA A 43 8.03 6.36 0.24
C ALA A 43 7.74 5.00 0.90
N LEU A 44 7.14 4.05 0.17
CA LEU A 44 7.00 2.66 0.62
C LEU A 44 8.35 2.03 1.00
N LEU A 45 9.36 2.16 0.13
CA LEU A 45 10.69 1.61 0.39
C LEU A 45 11.35 2.25 1.62
N VAL A 46 11.23 3.56 1.79
CA VAL A 46 11.74 4.29 2.96
C VAL A 46 11.04 3.79 4.23
N THR A 47 9.70 3.70 4.24
CA THR A 47 8.96 3.16 5.38
C THR A 47 9.42 1.74 5.71
N PHE A 48 9.53 0.86 4.72
CA PHE A 48 9.97 -0.52 4.95
C PHE A 48 11.38 -0.63 5.58
N ILE A 49 12.32 0.24 5.20
CA ILE A 49 13.69 0.20 5.70
C ILE A 49 13.81 0.84 7.10
N PHE A 50 13.11 1.93 7.35
CA PHE A 50 13.33 2.77 8.53
C PHE A 50 12.25 2.64 9.61
N ASP A 51 11.08 2.09 9.30
CA ASP A 51 10.02 1.87 10.29
C ASP A 51 10.27 0.55 11.04
N PRO A 52 10.53 0.60 12.36
CA PRO A 52 10.81 -0.59 13.18
C PRO A 52 9.61 -1.54 13.31
N THR A 53 8.42 -1.12 12.86
CA THR A 53 7.24 -1.98 12.74
C THR A 53 7.51 -3.13 11.77
N TYR A 54 8.32 -2.90 10.74
CA TYR A 54 8.72 -3.89 9.76
C TYR A 54 10.10 -4.45 10.10
N SER A 55 10.28 -5.78 9.99
CA SER A 55 11.57 -6.42 10.15
C SER A 55 11.74 -7.53 9.11
N LEU A 56 12.98 -7.82 8.73
CA LEU A 56 13.26 -8.92 7.79
C LEU A 56 13.07 -10.31 8.42
N GLY A 57 13.01 -10.37 9.76
CA GLY A 57 12.83 -11.62 10.50
C GLY A 57 11.37 -12.09 10.57
N THR A 58 10.41 -11.27 10.15
CA THR A 58 8.98 -11.61 10.17
C THR A 58 8.34 -11.11 8.87
N ARG A 59 7.48 -11.93 8.26
CA ARG A 59 6.82 -11.60 6.99
C ARG A 59 5.61 -10.66 7.13
N SER A 60 5.39 -10.16 8.33
CA SER A 60 4.22 -9.39 8.74
C SER A 60 4.64 -8.34 9.75
N GLU A 61 3.79 -7.34 9.97
CA GLU A 61 4.01 -6.29 10.95
C GLU A 61 4.32 -6.89 12.34
N ASN A 62 5.37 -6.38 12.99
CA ASN A 62 5.73 -6.80 14.33
C ASN A 62 4.80 -6.12 15.34
N VAL A 63 3.62 -6.71 15.56
CA VAL A 63 2.57 -6.19 16.46
C VAL A 63 3.12 -5.85 17.85
N THR A 64 4.09 -6.63 18.36
CA THR A 64 4.75 -6.40 19.65
C THR A 64 5.59 -5.12 19.70
N GLN A 65 6.27 -4.74 18.60
CA GLN A 65 7.05 -3.50 18.49
C GLN A 65 6.15 -2.30 18.20
N ALA A 66 5.08 -2.50 17.41
CA ALA A 66 4.10 -1.47 17.07
C ALA A 66 3.29 -1.00 18.29
N ALA A 67 2.90 -1.92 19.19
CA ALA A 67 2.05 -1.63 20.35
C ALA A 67 2.72 -0.76 21.44
N GLY A 68 4.06 -0.66 21.44
CA GLY A 68 4.82 0.11 22.43
C GLY A 68 4.96 1.61 22.13
N ARG A 69 4.52 2.06 20.95
CA ARG A 69 4.61 3.45 20.51
C ARG A 69 3.20 3.98 20.34
N GLU A 70 2.85 5.04 21.07
CA GLU A 70 1.72 5.88 20.67
C GLU A 70 2.03 6.35 19.25
N ALA A 71 1.25 5.85 18.29
CA ALA A 71 1.59 5.93 16.89
C ALA A 71 1.80 7.41 16.54
N PRO A 72 3.00 7.81 16.05
CA PRO A 72 3.06 9.10 15.39
C PRO A 72 2.03 9.03 14.27
N ILE A 73 1.22 10.08 14.12
CA ILE A 73 0.23 10.20 13.04
C ILE A 73 1.02 10.43 11.74
N VAL A 74 1.87 9.47 11.37
CA VAL A 74 2.45 9.40 10.05
C VAL A 74 1.34 8.79 9.24
N ALA A 75 0.61 9.66 8.53
CA ALA A 75 -0.28 9.22 7.48
C ALA A 75 0.49 8.17 6.66
N PRO A 76 -0.13 7.04 6.30
CA PRO A 76 0.51 6.09 5.41
C PRO A 76 1.05 6.87 4.22
N ALA A 77 2.18 6.43 3.67
CA ALA A 77 2.71 6.95 2.43
C ALA A 77 1.69 6.69 1.32
N GLU A 78 0.67 7.54 1.25
CA GLU A 78 -0.22 7.74 0.14
C GLU A 78 0.61 8.43 -0.94
#